data_AF-A0A5C7VVY2-F1
#
_entry.id   AF-A0A5C7VVY2-F1
#
_cell.length_a   1.000
_cell.length_b   1.000
_cell.length_c   1.000
_cell.angle_alpha   90.00
_cell.angle_beta   90.00
_cell.angle_gamma   90.00
#
_symmetry.space_group_name_H-M   'P 1'
#
loop_
_entity.id
_entity.type
_entity.pdbx_description
1 polymer ?
#
loop_
_entity_poly.entity_id
_entity_poly.type
_entity_poly.pdbx_seq_one_letter_code
_entity_poly.pdbx_strand_id
1 'polypeptide(L)'
;MNVQNRARQILIHGLALVLAGIIWGLVIPHTPFPRLALSAHIQAVLNGMLFTLMAVLLLTLPHKVSARSALVMLVAVCLTWLTVISEIANAWWGTTESLTIAAQQAGASGAAMWQEQFVKLTHIPAIIGLIVAWILLIAGFVKKPAPQD
;
A
#
# COMPACT_ATOMS: atom_id res chain seq x y z
N MET A 1 15.45 12.44 11.93
CA MET A 1 15.86 11.31 11.06
C MET A 1 16.00 11.81 9.63
N ASN A 2 17.09 11.45 8.94
CA ASN A 2 17.36 11.86 7.55
C ASN A 2 16.51 11.04 6.56
N VAL A 3 16.31 11.57 5.34
CA VAL A 3 15.59 10.95 4.22
C VAL A 3 16.12 9.54 3.93
N GLN A 4 17.44 9.33 3.95
CA GLN A 4 18.04 8.02 3.73
C GLN A 4 17.56 6.94 4.71
N ASN A 5 17.42 7.27 5.99
CA ASN A 5 16.93 6.31 6.99
C ASN A 5 15.46 5.96 6.74
N ARG A 6 14.65 6.96 6.33
CA ARG A 6 13.24 6.73 5.97
C ARG A 6 13.12 5.92 4.68
N ALA A 7 13.95 6.20 3.67
CA ALA A 7 13.98 5.43 2.44
C ALA A 7 14.35 3.96 2.71
N ARG A 8 15.33 3.67 3.59
CA ARG A 8 15.62 2.29 4.02
C ARG A 8 14.44 1.62 4.73
N GLN A 9 13.70 2.34 5.57
CA GLN A 9 12.49 1.79 6.19
C GLN A 9 11.41 1.49 5.16
N ILE A 10 11.15 2.42 4.23
CA ILE A 10 10.20 2.22 3.12
C ILE A 10 10.63 1.00 2.29
N LEU A 11 11.93 0.83 2.02
CA LEU A 11 12.46 -0.34 1.31
C LEU A 11 12.14 -1.64 2.04
N ILE A 12 12.45 -1.72 3.34
CA ILE A 12 12.21 -2.92 4.15
C ILE A 12 10.72 -3.26 4.17
N HIS A 13 9.85 -2.27 4.39
CA HIS A 13 8.40 -2.50 4.37
C HIS A 13 7.88 -2.88 2.99
N GLY A 14 8.41 -2.29 1.91
CA GLY A 14 8.06 -2.65 0.53
C GLY A 14 8.40 -4.11 0.23
N LEU A 15 9.61 -4.54 0.57
CA LEU A 15 10.04 -5.93 0.46
C LEU A 15 9.22 -6.87 1.35
N ALA A 16 8.91 -6.45 2.58
CA ALA A 16 8.08 -7.23 3.50
C ALA A 16 6.64 -7.39 3.00
N LEU A 17 6.06 -6.38 2.35
CA LEU A 17 4.75 -6.46 1.71
C LEU A 17 4.76 -7.45 0.53
N VAL A 18 5.81 -7.43 -0.30
CA VAL A 18 5.99 -8.41 -1.38
C VAL A 18 6.05 -9.82 -0.81
N LEU A 19 6.88 -10.04 0.21
CA LEU A 19 7.01 -11.34 0.87
C LEU A 19 5.69 -11.80 1.48
N ALA A 20 4.99 -10.92 2.21
CA ALA A 20 3.69 -11.21 2.80
C ALA A 20 2.66 -11.57 1.72
N GLY A 21 2.66 -10.86 0.59
CA GLY A 21 1.82 -11.18 -0.56
C GLY A 21 2.14 -12.57 -1.15
N ILE A 22 3.41 -12.90 -1.33
CA ILE A 22 3.84 -14.23 -1.83
C ILE A 22 3.37 -15.35 -0.88
N ILE A 23 3.60 -15.20 0.42
CA ILE A 23 3.16 -16.17 1.44
C ILE A 23 1.63 -16.29 1.42
N TRP A 24 0.93 -15.17 1.35
CA TRP A 24 -0.53 -15.13 1.27
C TRP A 24 -1.08 -15.83 0.01
N GLY A 25 -0.32 -15.83 -1.09
CA GLY A 25 -0.66 -16.53 -2.33
C GLY A 25 -0.91 -18.04 -2.13
N LEU A 26 -0.27 -18.65 -1.15
CA LEU A 26 -0.45 -20.07 -0.80
C LEU A 26 -1.81 -20.34 -0.13
N VAL A 27 -2.40 -19.32 0.51
CA VAL A 27 -3.64 -19.46 1.29
C VAL A 27 -4.88 -19.24 0.42
N ILE A 28 -4.75 -18.56 -0.73
CA ILE A 28 -5.87 -18.18 -1.62
C ILE A 28 -6.89 -19.32 -1.84
N PRO A 29 -6.49 -20.55 -2.24
CA PRO A 29 -7.44 -21.63 -2.56
C PRO A 29 -8.24 -22.13 -1.35
N HIS A 30 -7.78 -21.83 -0.13
CA HIS A 30 -8.36 -22.29 1.12
C HIS A 30 -9.30 -21.27 1.77
N THR A 31 -9.47 -20.09 1.17
CA THR A 31 -10.38 -19.06 1.68
C THR A 31 -11.81 -19.27 1.19
N PRO A 32 -12.85 -18.87 1.95
CA PRO A 32 -14.24 -18.92 1.50
C PRO A 32 -14.50 -18.08 0.25
N PHE A 33 -13.75 -16.98 0.09
CA PHE A 33 -13.86 -16.08 -1.06
C PHE A 33 -12.50 -15.92 -1.78
N PRO A 34 -12.06 -16.92 -2.58
CA PRO A 34 -10.74 -16.91 -3.24
C PRO A 34 -10.50 -15.70 -4.13
N ARG A 35 -11.55 -15.17 -4.76
CA ARG A 35 -11.46 -13.97 -5.61
C ARG A 35 -11.13 -12.70 -4.82
N LEU A 36 -11.59 -12.59 -3.57
CA LEU A 36 -11.24 -11.51 -2.64
C LEU A 36 -9.83 -11.74 -2.07
N ALA A 37 -9.49 -12.98 -1.71
CA ALA A 37 -8.13 -13.33 -1.28
C ALA A 37 -7.07 -12.99 -2.35
N LEU A 38 -7.39 -13.22 -3.62
CA LEU A 38 -6.54 -12.84 -4.75
C LEU A 38 -6.34 -11.32 -4.84
N SER A 39 -7.37 -10.52 -4.56
CA SER A 39 -7.24 -9.06 -4.51
C SER A 39 -6.25 -8.63 -3.43
N ALA A 40 -6.32 -9.23 -2.23
CA ALA A 40 -5.37 -8.97 -1.15
C ALA A 40 -3.92 -9.33 -1.56
N HIS A 41 -3.72 -10.47 -2.24
CA HIS A 41 -2.41 -10.89 -2.77
C HIS A 41 -1.84 -9.86 -3.76
N ILE A 42 -2.63 -9.52 -4.79
CA ILE A 42 -2.22 -8.56 -5.82
C ILE A 42 -1.92 -7.20 -5.18
N GLN A 43 -2.77 -6.74 -4.26
CA GLN A 43 -2.60 -5.47 -3.58
C GLN A 43 -1.31 -5.44 -2.73
N ALA A 44 -1.00 -6.51 -2.00
CA ALA A 44 0.23 -6.60 -1.20
C ALA A 44 1.47 -6.57 -2.09
N VAL A 45 1.51 -7.37 -3.15
CA VAL A 45 2.66 -7.44 -4.06
C VAL A 45 2.85 -6.14 -4.84
N LEU A 46 1.79 -5.60 -5.45
CA LEU A 46 1.87 -4.37 -6.25
C LEU A 46 2.29 -3.17 -5.40
N ASN A 47 1.67 -2.95 -4.24
CA ASN A 47 2.07 -1.84 -3.38
C ASN A 47 3.48 -2.05 -2.81
N GLY A 48 3.83 -3.28 -2.45
CA GLY A 48 5.19 -3.61 -2.01
C GLY A 48 6.24 -3.26 -3.07
N MET A 49 5.98 -3.57 -4.34
CA MET A 49 6.84 -3.16 -5.46
C MET A 49 6.87 -1.64 -5.65
N LEU A 50 5.74 -0.95 -5.56
CA LEU A 50 5.69 0.53 -5.65
C LEU A 50 6.53 1.20 -4.57
N PHE A 51 6.46 0.73 -3.32
CA PHE A 51 7.28 1.27 -2.24
C PHE A 51 8.76 0.89 -2.37
N THR A 52 9.05 -0.31 -2.87
CA THR A 52 10.43 -0.72 -3.19
C THR A 52 11.02 0.20 -4.25
N LEU A 53 10.28 0.48 -5.33
CA LEU A 53 10.67 1.43 -6.38
C LEU A 53 10.89 2.82 -5.80
N MET A 54 9.94 3.34 -5.03
CA MET A 54 10.05 4.64 -4.38
C MET A 54 11.31 4.75 -3.51
N ALA A 55 11.57 3.73 -2.69
CA ALA A 55 12.75 3.71 -1.84
C ALA A 55 14.05 3.63 -2.65
N VAL A 56 14.10 2.82 -3.72
CA VAL A 56 15.25 2.76 -4.62
C VAL A 56 15.52 4.13 -5.23
N LEU A 57 14.50 4.81 -5.77
CA LEU A 57 14.63 6.16 -6.32
C LEU A 57 15.21 7.14 -5.28
N LEU A 58 14.73 7.09 -4.03
CA LEU A 58 15.23 7.93 -2.94
C LEU A 58 16.66 7.58 -2.47
N LEU A 59 17.12 6.35 -2.72
CA LEU A 59 18.45 5.90 -2.29
C LEU A 59 19.51 6.06 -3.37
N THR A 60 19.13 6.00 -4.65
CA THR A 60 20.09 5.91 -5.76
C THR A 60 20.15 7.16 -6.62
N LEU A 61 19.07 7.96 -6.70
CA LEU A 61 19.02 9.11 -7.58
C LEU A 61 19.13 10.44 -6.80
N PRO A 62 19.78 11.46 -7.37
CA PRO A 62 19.81 12.78 -6.78
C PRO A 62 18.40 13.38 -6.76
N HIS A 63 17.97 13.88 -5.60
CA HIS A 63 16.65 14.45 -5.40
C HIS A 63 16.65 15.55 -4.33
N LYS A 64 15.57 16.33 -4.27
CA LYS A 64 15.31 17.35 -3.23
C LYS A 64 14.15 17.00 -2.30
N VAL A 65 13.81 15.72 -2.18
CA VAL A 65 12.80 15.24 -1.22
C VAL A 65 13.22 15.61 0.19
N SER A 66 12.32 16.23 0.96
CA SER A 66 12.57 16.64 2.34
C SER A 66 12.36 15.49 3.32
N ALA A 67 12.94 15.59 4.53
CA ALA A 67 12.71 14.60 5.60
C ALA A 67 11.23 14.48 6.00
N ARG A 68 10.47 15.59 5.94
CA ARG A 68 9.01 15.58 6.19
C ARG A 68 8.27 14.85 5.08
N SER A 69 8.63 15.08 3.83
CA SER A 69 8.05 14.36 2.68
C SER A 69 8.32 12.85 2.78
N ALA A 70 9.55 12.46 3.13
CA ALA A 70 9.90 11.06 3.35
C ALA A 70 9.16 10.42 4.54
N LEU A 71 8.83 11.21 5.58
CA LEU A 71 7.96 10.74 6.67
C LEU A 71 6.53 10.49 6.17
N VAL A 72 5.96 11.38 5.36
CA VAL A 72 4.63 11.19 4.77
C VAL A 72 4.60 9.93 3.91
N MET A 73 5.64 9.69 3.10
CA MET A 73 5.79 8.45 2.33
C MET A 73 5.80 7.21 3.23
N LEU A 74 6.52 7.25 4.35
CA LEU A 74 6.52 6.15 5.32
C LEU A 74 5.14 5.96 5.99
N VAL A 75 4.43 7.04 6.31
CA VAL A 75 3.05 6.96 6.83
C VAL A 75 2.14 6.28 5.81
N ALA A 76 2.27 6.59 4.51
CA ALA A 76 1.51 5.91 3.46
C ALA A 76 1.78 4.39 3.45
N VAL A 77 3.03 3.96 3.64
CA VAL A 77 3.37 2.53 3.78
C VAL A 77 2.65 1.88 4.97
N CYS A 78 2.65 2.54 6.13
CA CYS A 78 1.95 2.03 7.32
C CYS A 78 0.44 1.91 7.09
N LEU A 79 -0.17 2.88 6.42
CA LEU A 79 -1.59 2.84 6.06
C LEU A 79 -1.88 1.68 5.09
N THR A 80 -1.01 1.45 4.10
CA THR A 80 -1.15 0.31 3.19
C THR A 80 -1.06 -1.04 3.90
N TRP A 81 -0.23 -1.17 4.94
CA TRP A 81 -0.24 -2.37 5.79
C TRP A 81 -1.61 -2.64 6.41
N LEU A 82 -2.26 -1.61 6.95
CA LEU A 82 -3.61 -1.74 7.51
C LEU A 82 -4.62 -2.18 6.43
N THR A 83 -4.53 -1.61 5.24
CA THR A 83 -5.38 -2.00 4.10
C THR A 83 -5.16 -3.47 3.71
N VAL A 84 -3.92 -3.91 3.57
CA VAL A 84 -3.58 -5.30 3.22
C VAL A 84 -4.08 -6.28 4.28
N ILE A 85 -3.90 -5.97 5.58
CA ILE A 85 -4.41 -6.82 6.67
C ILE A 85 -5.93 -6.89 6.63
N SER A 86 -6.62 -5.76 6.40
CA SER A 86 -8.08 -5.77 6.29
C SER A 86 -8.57 -6.57 5.07
N GLU A 87 -7.85 -6.57 3.96
CA GLU A 87 -8.19 -7.36 2.77
C GLU A 87 -7.92 -8.86 2.94
N ILE A 88 -6.89 -9.22 3.71
CA ILE A 88 -6.67 -10.61 4.13
C ILE A 88 -7.87 -11.08 4.97
N ALA A 89 -8.34 -10.28 5.93
CA ALA A 89 -9.53 -10.62 6.71
C ALA A 89 -10.80 -10.67 5.83
N ASN A 90 -10.89 -9.77 4.85
CA ASN A 90 -11.99 -9.71 3.90
C ASN A 90 -12.19 -11.01 3.11
N ALA A 91 -11.13 -11.80 2.90
CA ALA A 91 -11.21 -13.11 2.28
C ALA A 91 -12.12 -14.12 3.02
N TRP A 92 -12.43 -13.88 4.30
CA TRP A 92 -13.43 -14.63 5.07
C TRP A 92 -14.72 -13.86 5.32
N TRP A 93 -14.66 -12.53 5.43
CA TRP A 93 -15.86 -11.74 5.72
C TRP A 93 -16.76 -11.57 4.50
N GLY A 94 -16.20 -11.44 3.29
CA GLY A 94 -16.98 -11.23 2.08
C GLY A 94 -17.63 -9.84 2.04
N THR A 95 -16.89 -8.79 2.43
CA THR A 95 -17.38 -7.41 2.34
C THR A 95 -17.63 -7.02 0.89
N THR A 96 -18.62 -6.17 0.65
CA THR A 96 -19.10 -5.82 -0.71
C THR A 96 -18.99 -4.33 -1.05
N GLU A 97 -18.78 -3.45 -0.06
CA GLU A 97 -18.77 -2.01 -0.31
C GLU A 97 -17.49 -1.52 -1.01
N SER A 98 -16.32 -2.03 -0.62
CA SER A 98 -15.04 -1.49 -1.12
C SER A 98 -14.58 -2.15 -2.42
N LEU A 99 -14.72 -3.47 -2.52
CA LEU A 99 -14.32 -4.27 -3.69
C LEU A 99 -15.53 -4.89 -4.39
N THR A 100 -16.55 -4.08 -4.70
CA THR A 100 -17.87 -4.55 -5.18
C THR A 100 -17.80 -5.54 -6.33
N ILE A 101 -16.96 -5.28 -7.34
CA ILE A 101 -16.81 -6.18 -8.50
C ILE A 101 -16.22 -7.52 -8.07
N ALA A 102 -15.17 -7.51 -7.23
CA ALA A 102 -14.51 -8.74 -6.79
C ALA A 102 -15.41 -9.54 -5.84
N ALA A 103 -16.17 -8.85 -4.98
CA ALA A 103 -17.11 -9.46 -4.05
C ALA A 103 -18.28 -10.13 -4.80
N GLN A 104 -18.84 -9.44 -5.81
CA GLN A 104 -19.88 -10.03 -6.68
C GLN A 104 -19.36 -11.27 -7.42
N GLN A 105 -18.14 -11.21 -7.97
CA GLN A 105 -17.49 -12.36 -8.62
C GLN A 105 -17.16 -13.49 -7.65
N ALA A 106 -16.96 -13.19 -6.37
CA ALA A 106 -16.75 -14.18 -5.31
C ALA A 106 -18.05 -14.83 -4.80
N GLY A 107 -19.22 -14.32 -5.22
CA GLY A 107 -20.51 -14.75 -4.68
C GLY A 107 -20.76 -14.28 -3.24
N ALA A 108 -20.05 -13.23 -2.79
CA ALA A 108 -20.23 -12.68 -1.45
C ALA A 108 -21.55 -11.91 -1.36
N SER A 109 -22.32 -12.15 -0.29
CA SER A 109 -23.63 -11.52 -0.04
C SER A 109 -23.56 -10.27 0.84
N GLY A 110 -22.36 -9.88 1.28
CA GLY A 110 -22.13 -8.82 2.25
C GLY A 110 -21.73 -9.35 3.61
N ALA A 111 -21.11 -8.47 4.39
CA ALA A 111 -20.53 -8.77 5.69
C ALA A 111 -21.27 -8.02 6.82
N ALA A 112 -20.85 -8.23 8.07
CA ALA A 112 -21.36 -7.40 9.17
C ALA A 112 -20.99 -5.93 8.94
N MET A 113 -21.85 -4.99 9.35
CA MET A 113 -21.64 -3.55 9.13
C MET A 113 -20.26 -3.06 9.60
N TRP A 114 -19.78 -3.55 10.75
CA TRP A 114 -18.47 -3.17 11.27
C TRP A 114 -17.31 -3.70 10.41
N GLN A 115 -17.48 -4.83 9.71
CA GLN A 115 -16.48 -5.40 8.79
C GLN A 115 -16.39 -4.56 7.51
N GLU A 116 -17.54 -4.19 6.94
CA GLU A 116 -17.63 -3.26 5.79
C GLU A 116 -16.95 -1.92 6.12
N GLN A 117 -17.31 -1.34 7.26
CA GLN A 117 -16.73 -0.07 7.74
C GLN A 117 -15.23 -0.20 7.98
N PHE A 118 -14.78 -1.30 8.58
CA PHE A 118 -13.36 -1.50 8.85
C PHE A 118 -12.54 -1.54 7.56
N VAL A 119 -12.94 -2.34 6.56
CA VAL A 119 -12.27 -2.40 5.26
C VAL A 119 -12.29 -1.03 4.58
N LYS A 120 -13.41 -0.32 4.61
CA LYS A 120 -13.54 1.01 4.00
C LYS A 120 -12.62 2.05 4.66
N LEU A 121 -12.58 2.06 5.98
CA LEU A 121 -11.80 3.03 6.77
C LEU A 121 -10.29 2.81 6.65
N THR A 122 -9.82 1.61 6.31
CA THR A 122 -8.40 1.37 6.02
C THR A 122 -8.03 1.76 4.58
N HIS A 123 -8.96 1.71 3.63
CA HIS A 123 -8.70 2.06 2.23
C HIS A 123 -8.59 3.57 1.99
N ILE A 124 -9.57 4.34 2.46
CA ILE A 124 -9.65 5.79 2.20
C ILE A 124 -8.35 6.53 2.58
N PRO A 125 -7.81 6.41 3.81
CA PRO A 125 -6.59 7.11 4.18
C PRO A 125 -5.36 6.55 3.44
N ALA A 126 -5.32 5.26 3.14
CA ALA A 126 -4.20 4.67 2.40
C ALA A 126 -4.12 5.21 0.97
N ILE A 127 -5.26 5.32 0.27
CA ILE A 127 -5.33 5.89 -1.08
C ILE A 127 -4.88 7.36 -1.06
N ILE A 128 -5.41 8.16 -0.12
CA ILE A 128 -5.02 9.57 0.03
C ILE A 128 -3.52 9.68 0.33
N GLY A 129 -3.02 8.87 1.26
CA GLY A 129 -1.61 8.83 1.64
C GLY A 129 -0.70 8.47 0.46
N LEU A 130 -1.09 7.49 -0.35
CA LEU A 130 -0.34 7.07 -1.53
C LEU A 130 -0.32 8.17 -2.60
N ILE A 131 -1.46 8.82 -2.88
CA ILE A 131 -1.54 9.95 -3.81
C ILE A 131 -0.58 11.07 -3.37
N VAL A 132 -0.66 11.48 -2.10
CA VAL A 132 0.21 12.55 -1.56
C VAL A 132 1.68 12.13 -1.59
N ALA A 133 2.00 10.89 -1.24
CA ALA A 133 3.37 10.37 -1.27
C ALA A 133 3.99 10.46 -2.67
N TRP A 134 3.24 10.04 -3.71
CA TRP A 134 3.72 10.11 -5.10
C TRP A 134 3.84 11.53 -5.62
N ILE A 135 2.90 12.43 -5.30
CA ILE A 135 3.02 13.85 -5.65
C ILE A 135 4.29 14.45 -5.04
N LEU A 136 4.56 14.17 -3.77
CA LEU A 136 5.76 14.65 -3.08
C LEU A 136 7.05 14.06 -3.67
N LEU A 137 7.01 12.80 -4.10
CA LEU A 137 8.13 12.16 -4.78
C LEU A 137 8.44 12.89 -6.09
N ILE A 138 7.44 13.05 -6.95
CA ILE A 138 7.56 13.76 -8.24
C ILE A 138 8.07 15.18 -8.02
N ALA A 139 7.47 15.94 -7.10
CA ALA A 139 7.91 17.29 -6.77
C ALA A 139 9.36 17.35 -6.28
N GLY A 140 9.82 16.33 -5.56
CA GLY A 140 11.20 16.21 -5.10
C GLY A 140 12.21 15.98 -6.22
N PHE A 141 11.81 15.32 -7.31
CA PHE A 141 12.67 15.09 -8.49
C PHE A 141 12.60 16.23 -9.51
N VAL A 142 11.47 16.94 -9.62
CA VAL A 142 11.30 18.04 -10.61
C VAL A 142 11.99 19.34 -10.18
N LYS A 143 12.16 19.59 -8.87
CA LYS A 143 12.79 20.83 -8.38
C LYS A 143 14.24 20.99 -8.89
N LYS A 144 14.46 21.88 -9.87
CA LYS A 144 15.78 22.24 -10.41
C LYS A 144 16.74 22.75 -9.32
N PRO A 145 18.08 22.61 -9.50
CA PRO A 145 19.08 23.32 -8.69
C PRO A 145 18.75 24.82 -8.65
N ALA A 146 18.98 25.48 -7.50
CA ALA A 146 19.04 26.94 -7.53
C ALA A 146 20.26 27.32 -8.39
N PRO A 147 20.20 28.39 -9.20
CA PRO A 147 21.41 28.91 -9.84
C PRO A 147 22.47 29.14 -8.76
N GLN A 148 23.68 28.64 -9.00
CA GLN A 148 24.84 29.06 -8.22
C GLN A 148 25.22 30.45 -8.76
N ASP A 149 24.91 31.49 -7.99
CA ASP A 149 25.43 32.84 -8.22
C ASP A 149 26.91 32.90 -7.82
#